data_AF-A0AAW2M156-F1
#
_entry.id   AF-A0AAW2M156-F1
#
_cell.length_a   1.000
_cell.length_b   1.000
_cell.length_c   1.000
_cell.angle_alpha   90.00
_cell.angle_beta   90.00
_cell.angle_gamma   90.00
#
_symmetry.space_group_name_H-M   'P 1'
#
loop_
_entity.id
_entity.type
_entity.pdbx_description
1 polymer ?
#
loop_
_entity_poly.entity_id
_entity_poly.type
_entity_poly.pdbx_seq_one_letter_code
_entity_poly.pdbx_strand_id
1 'polypeptide(L)'
;MFAGEARSLEEYLSEAAMGNGFLLQGGDCAESFKEFNANNIRDTFRILLQMGVVLMFGGQMPVIKVGRMAGQFVKPRSYPFEENNGVKLPSYRGDNVNVDVFDAKSRIPDPQTMIRAYCQSAATLSLLRAFTTGGYAAMQRVT
;
A
#
# COMPACT_ATOMS: atom_id res chain seq x y z
N MET A 1 7.23 -8.04 8.92
CA MET A 1 6.37 -9.20 8.60
C MET A 1 7.17 -10.45 8.93
N PHE A 2 6.56 -11.44 9.57
CA PHE A 2 7.21 -12.69 9.93
C PHE A 2 7.06 -13.71 8.80
N ALA A 3 8.05 -14.59 8.61
CA ALA A 3 8.01 -15.62 7.57
C ALA A 3 6.78 -16.54 7.66
N GLY A 4 6.22 -16.75 8.86
CA GLY A 4 4.96 -17.48 9.05
C GLY A 4 3.78 -16.82 8.35
N GLU A 5 3.69 -15.49 8.38
CA GLU A 5 2.57 -14.75 7.77
C GLU A 5 2.62 -14.78 6.25
N ALA A 6 3.83 -14.78 5.66
CA ALA A 6 4.00 -14.98 4.23
C ALA A 6 3.51 -16.37 3.78
N ARG A 7 3.86 -17.42 4.54
CA ARG A 7 3.41 -18.79 4.26
C ARG A 7 1.90 -18.95 4.39
N SER A 8 1.29 -18.37 5.43
CA SER A 8 -0.17 -18.37 5.54
C SER A 8 -0.84 -17.62 4.39
N LEU A 9 -0.26 -16.51 3.93
CA LEU A 9 -0.77 -15.82 2.73
C LEU A 9 -0.66 -16.69 1.48
N GLU A 10 0.45 -17.40 1.30
CA GLU A 10 0.64 -18.34 0.18
C GLU A 10 -0.43 -19.44 0.18
N GLU A 11 -0.73 -20.04 1.33
CA GLU A 11 -1.80 -21.03 1.50
C GLU A 11 -3.16 -20.44 1.10
N TYR A 12 -3.49 -19.23 1.55
CA TYR A 12 -4.75 -18.58 1.17
C TYR A 12 -4.82 -18.27 -0.33
N LEU A 13 -3.72 -17.81 -0.93
CA LEU A 13 -3.65 -17.55 -2.37
C LEU A 13 -3.81 -18.85 -3.19
N SER A 14 -3.30 -19.98 -2.67
CA SER A 14 -3.54 -21.29 -3.27
C SER A 14 -5.03 -21.65 -3.28
N GLU A 15 -5.76 -21.42 -2.18
CA GLU A 15 -7.21 -21.63 -2.15
C GLU A 15 -7.95 -20.75 -3.17
N ALA A 16 -7.55 -19.49 -3.33
CA ALA A 16 -8.12 -18.61 -4.36
C ALA A 16 -7.84 -19.10 -5.78
N ALA A 17 -6.63 -19.61 -6.04
CA ALA A 17 -6.27 -20.18 -7.34
C ALA A 17 -7.10 -21.43 -7.68
N MET A 18 -7.51 -22.19 -6.66
CA MET A 18 -8.40 -23.35 -6.80
C MET A 18 -9.89 -22.98 -6.87
N GLY A 19 -10.24 -21.69 -6.79
CA GLY A 19 -11.62 -21.21 -6.83
C GLY A 19 -12.36 -21.27 -5.48
N ASN A 20 -11.65 -21.58 -4.39
CA ASN A 20 -12.19 -21.67 -3.03
C ASN A 20 -12.13 -20.33 -2.27
N GLY A 21 -11.69 -19.25 -2.92
CA GLY A 21 -11.62 -17.92 -2.32
C GLY A 21 -11.41 -16.83 -3.37
N PHE A 22 -11.55 -15.59 -2.94
CA PHE A 22 -11.42 -14.41 -3.80
C PHE A 22 -10.36 -13.44 -3.27
N LEU A 23 -9.42 -13.01 -4.12
CA LEU A 23 -8.40 -12.03 -3.76
C LEU A 23 -8.92 -10.60 -3.97
N LEU A 24 -8.99 -9.82 -2.90
CA LEU A 24 -9.19 -8.38 -2.93
C LEU A 24 -7.86 -7.69 -2.60
N GLN A 25 -7.23 -7.08 -3.61
CA GLN A 25 -6.04 -6.27 -3.44
C GLN A 25 -6.33 -4.80 -3.76
N GLY A 26 -6.02 -3.90 -2.83
CA GLY A 26 -6.34 -2.48 -2.99
C GLY A 26 -5.54 -1.56 -2.07
N GLY A 27 -5.47 -0.28 -2.40
CA GLY A 27 -4.72 0.74 -1.66
C GLY A 27 -4.11 1.76 -2.60
N ASP A 28 -3.09 2.48 -2.14
CA ASP A 28 -2.56 3.63 -2.86
C ASP A 28 -1.81 3.22 -4.15
N CYS A 29 -1.83 4.14 -5.12
CA CYS A 29 -1.03 4.01 -6.34
C CYS A 29 0.47 4.07 -5.98
N ALA A 30 0.85 5.11 -5.24
CA ALA A 30 2.05 5.12 -4.42
C ALA A 30 1.85 5.96 -3.18
N GLU A 31 2.39 5.49 -2.07
CA GLU A 31 2.43 6.20 -0.81
C GLU A 31 3.39 7.39 -0.92
N SER A 32 3.03 8.48 -0.24
CA SER A 32 3.82 9.71 -0.15
C SER A 32 4.24 9.94 1.30
N PHE A 33 5.45 10.46 1.50
CA PHE A 33 5.93 10.88 2.81
C PHE A 33 5.19 12.12 3.34
N LYS A 34 4.61 12.93 2.44
CA LYS A 34 3.83 14.12 2.83
C LYS A 34 2.44 13.75 3.32
N GLU A 35 1.88 12.66 2.81
CA GLU A 35 0.51 12.23 3.10
C GLU A 35 0.44 11.16 4.20
N PHE A 36 1.51 11.01 5.00
CA PHE A 36 1.57 10.07 6.10
C PHE A 36 0.67 10.50 7.26
N ASN A 37 -0.56 10.00 7.26
CA ASN A 37 -1.57 10.31 8.28
C ASN A 37 -2.31 9.03 8.70
N ALA A 38 -2.47 8.83 10.01
CA ALA A 38 -3.23 7.73 10.59
C ALA A 38 -4.69 7.68 10.09
N ASN A 39 -5.31 8.83 9.82
CA ASN A 39 -6.66 8.90 9.26
C ASN A 39 -6.72 8.30 7.84
N ASN A 40 -5.78 8.66 6.96
CA ASN A 40 -5.72 8.12 5.60
C ASN A 40 -5.54 6.59 5.62
N ILE A 41 -4.62 6.11 6.46
CA ILE A 41 -4.37 4.67 6.64
C ILE A 41 -5.64 3.96 7.12
N ARG A 42 -6.31 4.52 8.13
CA ARG A 42 -7.57 3.99 8.67
C ARG A 42 -8.67 3.96 7.61
N ASP A 43 -8.84 5.04 6.86
CA ASP A 43 -9.96 5.19 5.93
C ASP A 43 -9.77 4.28 4.70
N THR A 44 -8.54 4.16 4.17
CA THR A 44 -8.21 3.17 3.14
C THR A 44 -8.41 1.74 3.65
N PHE A 45 -7.99 1.45 4.89
CA PHE A 45 -8.21 0.14 5.50
C PHE A 45 -9.70 -0.17 5.68
N ARG A 46 -10.51 0.81 6.09
CA ARG A 46 -11.97 0.70 6.24
C ARG A 46 -12.63 0.37 4.90
N ILE A 47 -12.26 1.05 3.82
CA ILE A 47 -12.79 0.77 2.47
C ILE A 47 -12.48 -0.67 2.07
N LEU A 48 -11.24 -1.14 2.28
CA LEU A 48 -10.85 -2.51 1.97
C LEU A 48 -11.68 -3.54 2.75
N LEU A 49 -11.99 -3.26 4.03
CA LEU A 49 -12.87 -4.10 4.84
C LEU A 49 -14.31 -4.10 4.30
N GLN A 50 -14.86 -2.93 3.97
CA GLN A 50 -16.24 -2.80 3.45
C GLN A 50 -16.42 -3.53 2.13
N MET A 51 -15.49 -3.34 1.19
CA MET A 51 -15.47 -4.09 -0.07
C MET A 51 -15.37 -5.60 0.18
N GLY A 52 -14.53 -6.00 1.14
CA GLY A 52 -14.36 -7.41 1.49
C GLY A 52 -15.65 -8.06 2.01
N VAL A 53 -16.45 -7.35 2.82
CA VAL A 53 -17.74 -7.87 3.32
C VAL A 53 -18.76 -7.98 2.19
N VAL A 54 -18.86 -6.98 1.32
CA VAL A 54 -19.78 -7.01 0.17
C VAL A 54 -19.42 -8.15 -0.79
N LEU A 55 -18.14 -8.32 -1.13
CA LEU A 55 -17.66 -9.40 -1.99
C LEU A 55 -17.87 -10.77 -1.37
N MET A 56 -17.64 -10.91 -0.06
CA MET A 56 -17.87 -12.17 0.65
C MET A 56 -19.35 -12.57 0.62
N PHE A 57 -20.25 -11.61 0.85
CA PHE A 57 -21.69 -11.85 0.80
C PHE A 57 -22.17 -12.18 -0.63
N GLY A 58 -21.73 -11.42 -1.64
CA GLY A 58 -22.13 -11.65 -3.03
C GLY A 58 -21.53 -12.91 -3.65
N GLY A 59 -20.28 -13.22 -3.31
CA GLY A 59 -19.55 -14.38 -3.83
C GLY A 59 -19.74 -15.67 -3.04
N GLN A 60 -20.34 -15.62 -1.84
CA GLN A 60 -20.53 -16.77 -0.94
C GLN A 60 -19.24 -17.56 -0.69
N MET A 61 -18.10 -16.86 -0.67
CA MET A 61 -16.77 -17.45 -0.49
C MET A 61 -15.85 -16.55 0.33
N PRO A 62 -14.80 -17.09 0.95
CA PRO A 62 -13.81 -16.30 1.67
C PRO A 62 -13.13 -15.24 0.79
N VAL A 63 -12.95 -14.03 1.33
CA VAL A 63 -12.22 -12.95 0.66
C VAL A 63 -10.89 -12.69 1.36
N ILE A 64 -9.79 -12.84 0.63
CA ILE A 64 -8.41 -12.59 1.06
C ILE A 64 -8.09 -11.13 0.77
N LYS A 65 -7.71 -10.37 1.80
CA LYS A 65 -7.54 -8.92 1.71
C LYS A 65 -6.06 -8.57 1.74
N VAL A 66 -5.55 -7.94 0.68
CA VAL A 66 -4.14 -7.52 0.56
C VAL A 66 -4.08 -6.01 0.34
N GLY A 67 -3.42 -5.30 1.24
CA GLY A 67 -3.24 -3.86 1.15
C GLY A 67 -2.05 -3.47 0.26
N ARG A 68 -2.24 -2.51 -0.65
CA ARG A 68 -1.14 -1.73 -1.25
C ARG A 68 -0.78 -0.59 -0.30
N MET A 69 -0.13 -0.94 0.80
CA MET A 69 0.18 -0.05 1.94
C MET A 69 1.48 -0.51 2.60
N ALA A 70 2.12 0.36 3.37
CA ALA A 70 3.33 0.05 4.13
C ALA A 70 4.53 -0.38 3.27
N GLY A 71 4.75 0.26 2.11
CA GLY A 71 5.94 0.05 1.30
C GLY A 71 5.86 0.49 -0.17
N GLN A 72 4.70 0.97 -0.64
CA GLN A 72 4.47 1.32 -2.04
C GLN A 72 4.99 2.72 -2.37
N PHE A 73 6.27 3.00 -2.09
CA PHE A 73 6.87 4.33 -2.25
C PHE A 73 7.64 4.53 -3.57
N VAL A 74 7.65 3.53 -4.46
CA VAL A 74 8.37 3.56 -5.73
C VAL A 74 7.38 3.57 -6.90
N LYS A 75 7.67 4.37 -7.92
CA LYS A 75 6.91 4.47 -9.17
C LYS A 75 7.80 4.13 -10.37
N PRO A 76 7.52 3.05 -11.12
CA PRO A 76 8.20 2.82 -12.39
C PRO A 76 7.79 3.89 -13.40
N ARG A 77 8.70 4.27 -14.30
CA ARG A 77 8.48 5.31 -15.31
C ARG A 77 8.88 4.82 -16.68
N SER A 78 8.04 5.11 -17.68
CA SER A 78 8.27 4.74 -19.07
C SER A 78 9.45 5.50 -19.68
N TYR A 79 9.66 6.74 -19.24
CA TYR A 79 10.77 7.59 -19.69
C TYR A 79 11.70 7.93 -18.52
N PRO A 80 13.01 8.04 -18.76
CA PRO A 80 13.96 8.41 -17.72
C PRO A 80 13.92 9.89 -17.34
N PHE A 81 13.39 10.75 -18.21
CA PHE A 81 13.33 12.21 -18.03
C PHE A 81 11.90 12.74 -18.20
N GLU A 82 11.60 13.80 -17.46
CA GLU A 82 10.43 14.66 -17.64
C GLU A 82 10.90 15.99 -18.21
N GLU A 83 10.10 16.57 -19.11
CA GLU A 83 10.36 17.87 -19.69
C GLU A 83 9.18 18.79 -19.40
N ASN A 84 9.46 20.00 -18.89
CA ASN A 84 8.46 21.01 -18.63
C ASN A 84 9.05 22.38 -18.96
N ASN A 85 8.34 23.18 -19.76
CA ASN A 85 8.77 24.51 -20.22
C ASN A 85 10.21 24.53 -20.79
N GLY A 86 10.60 23.49 -21.55
CA GLY A 86 11.92 23.35 -22.16
C GLY A 86 13.06 22.94 -21.20
N VAL A 87 12.75 22.70 -19.92
CA VAL A 87 13.71 22.18 -18.94
C VAL A 87 13.50 20.67 -18.80
N LYS A 88 14.59 19.91 -18.96
CA LYS A 88 14.60 18.44 -18.88
C LYS A 88 15.25 17.97 -17.58
N LEU A 89 14.50 17.25 -16.74
CA LEU A 89 14.95 16.72 -15.46
C LEU A 89 14.70 15.21 -15.34
N PRO A 90 15.41 14.47 -14.48
CA PRO A 90 15.10 13.08 -14.19
C PRO A 90 13.64 12.92 -13.74
N SER A 91 12.98 11.87 -14.22
CA SER A 91 11.60 11.57 -13.83
C SER A 91 11.48 11.29 -12.33
N TYR A 92 10.37 11.71 -11.74
CA TYR A 92 10.05 11.34 -10.37
C TYR A 92 9.75 9.83 -10.29
N ARG A 93 10.45 9.13 -9.40
CA ARG A 93 10.41 7.65 -9.28
C ARG A 93 9.78 7.19 -7.96
N GLY A 94 9.04 8.08 -7.29
CA GLY A 94 8.47 7.82 -5.98
C GLY A 94 9.39 8.33 -4.87
N ASP A 95 8.79 8.62 -3.71
CA ASP A 95 9.44 9.24 -2.56
C ASP A 95 10.61 8.43 -2.00
N ASN A 96 10.67 7.13 -2.30
CA ASN A 96 11.81 6.29 -1.94
C ASN A 96 13.05 6.47 -2.82
N VAL A 97 12.95 7.25 -3.90
CA VAL A 97 14.04 7.49 -4.84
C VAL A 97 14.38 8.98 -4.88
N ASN A 98 13.42 9.82 -5.23
CA ASN A 98 13.58 11.27 -5.35
C ASN A 98 12.25 11.98 -5.05
N VAL A 99 12.23 13.31 -5.11
CA VAL A 99 11.07 14.11 -4.69
C VAL A 99 10.22 14.54 -5.89
N ASP A 100 8.91 14.67 -5.68
CA ASP A 100 7.92 15.04 -6.71
C ASP A 100 8.17 16.42 -7.34
N VAL A 101 8.70 17.37 -6.56
CA VAL A 101 8.98 18.75 -6.96
C VAL A 101 9.86 18.78 -8.21
N PHE A 102 9.45 19.58 -9.21
CA PHE A 102 10.15 19.70 -10.49
C PHE A 102 11.30 20.72 -10.39
N ASP A 103 12.36 20.35 -9.69
CA ASP A 103 13.61 21.11 -9.62
C ASP A 103 14.83 20.18 -9.66
N ALA A 104 15.96 20.70 -10.13
CA ALA A 104 17.16 19.90 -10.35
C ALA A 104 17.68 19.22 -9.08
N LYS A 105 17.53 19.85 -7.90
CA LYS A 105 18.02 19.31 -6.63
C LYS A 105 17.11 18.20 -6.12
N SER A 106 15.80 18.39 -6.18
CA SER A 106 14.78 17.41 -5.76
C SER A 106 14.78 16.13 -6.60
N ARG A 107 15.23 16.20 -7.85
CA ARG A 107 15.26 15.04 -8.77
C ARG A 107 16.52 14.17 -8.65
N ILE A 108 17.52 14.59 -7.88
CA ILE A 108 18.70 13.77 -7.55
C ILE A 108 18.26 12.64 -6.60
N PRO A 109 18.54 11.36 -6.92
CA PRO A 109 18.23 10.27 -6.01
C PRO A 109 18.98 10.37 -4.68
N ASP A 110 18.28 10.18 -3.57
CA ASP A 110 18.85 10.24 -2.22
C ASP A 110 18.69 8.89 -1.51
N PRO A 111 19.77 8.13 -1.26
CA PRO A 111 19.69 6.85 -0.56
C PRO A 111 19.10 6.93 0.86
N GLN A 112 19.14 8.09 1.52
CA GLN A 112 18.58 8.26 2.86
C GLN A 112 17.05 8.12 2.87
N THR A 113 16.38 8.32 1.74
CA THR A 113 14.93 8.11 1.64
C THR A 113 14.54 6.65 1.88
N MET A 114 15.44 5.68 1.67
CA MET A 114 15.20 4.27 1.98
C MET A 114 14.99 4.02 3.47
N ILE A 115 15.75 4.71 4.32
CA ILE A 115 15.59 4.61 5.78
C ILE A 115 14.25 5.22 6.19
N ARG A 116 13.90 6.38 5.61
CA ARG A 116 12.61 7.02 5.86
C ARG A 116 11.42 6.16 5.41
N ALA A 117 11.49 5.58 4.22
CA ALA A 117 10.48 4.65 3.71
C ALA A 117 10.33 3.45 4.62
N TYR A 118 11.43 2.87 5.12
CA TYR A 118 11.39 1.78 6.08
C TYR A 118 10.66 2.18 7.37
N CYS A 119 11.02 3.32 7.98
CA CYS A 119 10.36 3.80 9.20
C CYS A 119 8.86 4.02 9.00
N GLN A 120 8.47 4.65 7.89
CA GLN A 120 7.05 4.89 7.58
C GLN A 120 6.30 3.58 7.31
N SER A 121 6.93 2.62 6.62
CA SER A 121 6.37 1.29 6.37
C SER A 121 6.15 0.53 7.68
N ALA A 122 7.14 0.54 8.58
CA ALA A 122 7.04 -0.11 9.88
C ALA A 122 5.94 0.49 10.75
N ALA A 123 5.82 1.82 10.78
CA ALA A 123 4.77 2.53 11.50
C ALA A 123 3.38 2.23 10.93
N THR A 124 3.23 2.27 9.60
CA THR A 124 1.97 1.95 8.90
C THR A 124 1.53 0.51 9.20
N LEU A 125 2.44 -0.46 9.07
CA LEU A 125 2.15 -1.87 9.34
C LEU A 125 1.79 -2.10 10.81
N SER A 126 2.45 -1.40 11.73
CA SER A 126 2.14 -1.49 13.17
C SER A 126 0.72 -0.97 13.47
N LEU A 127 0.34 0.15 12.86
CA LEU A 127 -1.02 0.70 12.99
C LEU A 127 -2.09 -0.22 12.38
N LEU A 128 -1.84 -0.76 11.19
CA LEU A 128 -2.74 -1.72 10.53
C LEU A 128 -2.95 -2.97 11.41
N ARG A 129 -1.89 -3.49 12.02
CA ARG A 129 -1.98 -4.61 12.97
C ARG A 129 -2.85 -4.25 14.17
N ALA A 130 -2.65 -3.07 14.75
CA ALA A 130 -3.46 -2.60 15.87
C ALA A 130 -4.94 -2.48 15.51
N PHE A 131 -5.29 -2.05 14.28
CA PHE A 131 -6.68 -2.05 13.83
C PHE A 131 -7.26 -3.47 13.66
N THR A 132 -6.46 -4.42 13.15
CA THR A 132 -6.92 -5.81 13.00
C THR A 132 -7.16 -6.51 14.33
N THR A 133 -6.27 -6.34 15.32
CA THR A 133 -6.36 -7.04 16.62
C THR A 133 -7.18 -6.28 17.66
N GLY A 134 -7.24 -4.95 17.57
CA GLY A 134 -7.96 -4.07 18.49
C GLY A 134 -9.47 -3.95 18.24
N GLY A 135 -10.06 -4.85 17.44
CA GLY A 135 -11.50 -4.90 17.19
C GLY A 135 -12.04 -3.86 16.19
N TYR A 136 -11.18 -3.08 15.54
CA TYR A 136 -11.62 -2.17 14.46
C TYR A 136 -12.12 -2.97 13.24
N ALA A 137 -11.52 -4.13 12.99
CA ALA A 137 -11.93 -5.05 11.92
C ALA A 137 -13.16 -5.92 12.27
N ALA A 138 -13.83 -5.71 13.40
CA ALA A 138 -15.02 -6.47 13.77
C ALA A 138 -16.17 -6.17 12.78
N MET A 139 -16.86 -7.21 12.31
CA MET A 139 -17.95 -7.08 11.31
C MET A 139 -19.04 -6.05 11.71
N GLN A 140 -19.32 -5.92 13.00
CA GLN A 140 -20.30 -4.97 13.55
C GLN A 140 -19.93 -3.49 13.32
N ARG A 141 -18.67 -3.19 12.99
CA ARG A 141 -18.18 -1.82 12.72
C ARG A 141 -17.95 -1.54 11.23
N VAL A 142 -18.06 -2.57 10.41
CA VAL A 142 -17.80 -2.50 8.96
C VAL A 142 -19.11 -2.47 8.15
N THR A 143 -20.20 -2.99 8.74
CA THR A 143 -21.58 -2.82 8.29
C THR A 143 -22.17 -1.51 8.78
#